data_AF-A0A9X5C966-F1
#
_entry.id   AF-A0A9X5C966-F1
#
_cell.length_a   1.000
_cell.length_b   1.000
_cell.length_c   1.000
_cell.angle_alpha   90.00
_cell.angle_beta   90.00
_cell.angle_gamma   90.00
#
_symmetry.space_group_name_H-M   'P 1'
#
loop_
_entity.id
_entity.type
_entity.pdbx_description
1 polymer ?
#
loop_
_entity_poly.entity_id
_entity_poly.type
_entity_poly.pdbx_seq_one_letter_code
_entity_poly.pdbx_strand_id
1 'polypeptide(L)' 'MTDTPNRSTATTARRPDCVTEVRRGNTVLVVSGYFKQDTTATAADKMMKVLEAESAAGERAAHAI' A
#
# COMPACT_ATOMS: atom_id res chain seq x y z
N MET A 1 6.56 31.28 19.95
CA MET A 1 6.84 30.68 18.63
C MET A 1 8.25 30.13 18.72
N THR A 2 8.39 28.85 19.02
CA THR A 2 9.71 28.22 19.20
C THR A 2 9.89 27.25 18.05
N ASP A 3 10.56 27.71 17.00
CA ASP A 3 11.11 26.86 15.94
C ASP A 3 12.16 25.95 16.56
N THR A 4 11.85 24.65 16.65
CA THR A 4 12.85 23.62 16.90
C THR A 4 13.13 22.93 15.57
N PRO A 5 14.28 23.15 14.92
CA PRO A 5 14.62 22.43 13.72
C PRO A 5 15.18 21.07 14.14
N ASN A 6 14.31 20.07 14.33
CA ASN A 6 14.80 18.70 14.53
C ASN A 6 15.06 18.04 13.17
N ARG A 7 16.32 18.16 12.76
CA ARG A 7 17.02 17.30 11.80
C ARG A 7 16.84 15.82 12.19
N SER A 8 15.82 15.17 11.65
CA SER A 8 15.71 13.70 11.65
C SER A 8 16.08 13.15 10.28
N THR A 9 17.38 13.19 9.97
CA THR A 9 18.01 12.43 8.88
C THR A 9 18.41 11.02 9.34
N ALA A 10 17.62 10.41 10.21
CA ALA A 10 17.64 8.96 10.41
C ALA A 10 16.63 8.37 9.42
N THR A 11 17.07 7.50 8.53
CA THR A 11 16.23 6.79 7.54
C THR A 11 15.30 5.79 8.24
N THR A 12 14.43 6.28 9.11
CA THR A 12 13.27 5.53 9.59
C THR A 12 12.23 5.69 8.50
N ALA A 13 11.98 4.64 7.71
CA ALA A 13 10.96 4.68 6.68
C ALA A 13 9.65 5.23 7.27
N ARG A 14 9.09 6.26 6.62
CA ARG A 14 7.84 6.90 7.06
C ARG A 14 6.79 5.81 7.32
N ARG A 15 6.08 5.86 8.45
CA ARG A 15 4.96 4.94 8.70
C ARG A 15 3.86 5.20 7.66
N PRO A 16 3.27 4.16 7.04
CA PRO A 16 2.16 4.36 6.11
C PRO A 16 0.97 5.05 6.78
N ASP A 17 0.25 5.86 6.02
CA ASP A 17 -0.92 6.61 6.51
C ASP A 17 -2.17 5.73 6.54
N CYS A 18 -2.26 4.76 5.63
CA CYS A 18 -3.30 3.73 5.67
C CYS A 18 -2.69 2.34 5.43
N VAL A 19 -3.22 1.34 6.11
CA VAL A 19 -2.89 -0.07 5.90
C VAL A 19 -4.19 -0.82 5.76
N THR A 20 -4.27 -1.65 4.73
CA THR A 20 -5.43 -2.49 4.45
C THR A 20 -4.96 -3.92 4.21
N GLU A 21 -5.69 -4.87 4.81
CA GLU A 21 -5.36 -6.29 4.73
C GLU A 21 -6.54 -7.06 4.14
N VAL A 22 -6.25 -7.95 3.19
CA VAL A 22 -7.25 -8.84 2.59
C VAL A 22 -6.77 -10.27 2.75
N ARG A 23 -7.62 -11.13 3.32
CA ARG A 23 -7.34 -12.56 3.49
C ARG A 23 -8.01 -13.37 2.37
N ARG A 24 -7.23 -14.21 1.69
CA ARG A 24 -7.67 -15.13 0.64
C ARG A 24 -7.23 -16.55 1.01
N GLY A 25 -8.08 -17.29 1.74
CA GLY A 25 -7.70 -18.60 2.27
C GLY A 25 -6.49 -18.49 3.20
N ASN A 26 -5.38 -19.13 2.81
CA ASN A 26 -4.13 -19.14 3.59
C ASN A 26 -3.21 -17.96 3.30
N THR A 27 -3.53 -17.09 2.33
CA THR A 27 -2.71 -15.94 1.96
C THR A 27 -3.28 -14.64 2.50
N VAL A 28 -2.39 -13.69 2.82
CA VAL A 28 -2.72 -12.34 3.28
C VAL A 28 -2.07 -11.34 2.32
N LEU A 29 -2.89 -10.50 1.70
CA LEU A 29 -2.44 -9.36 0.93
C LEU A 29 -2.47 -8.12 1.83
N VAL A 30 -1.32 -7.48 1.99
CA VAL A 30 -1.18 -6.24 2.77
C VAL A 30 -0.87 -5.09 1.83
N VAL A 31 -1.71 -4.06 1.84
CA VAL A 31 -1.54 -2.84 1.05
C VAL A 31 -1.28 -1.68 1.99
N SER A 32 -0.08 -1.10 1.89
CA SER A 32 0.32 0.08 2.66
C SER A 32 0.31 1.31 1.77
N GLY A 33 -0.47 2.33 2.15
CA GLY A 33 -0.64 3.56 1.40
C GLY A 33 -0.09 4.79 2.12
N TYR A 34 0.43 5.71 1.32
CA TYR A 34 0.81 7.05 1.76
C TYR A 34 -0.13 8.08 1.12
N PHE A 35 -0.67 8.96 1.94
CA PHE A 35 -1.40 10.14 1.52
C PHE A 35 -0.44 11.10 0.83
N LYS A 36 -0.92 11.69 -0.26
CA LYS A 36 -0.27 12.81 -0.95
C LYS A 36 -1.27 13.96 -0.96
N GLN A 37 -0.80 15.13 -0.56
CA GLN A 37 -1.53 16.37 -0.81
C GLN A 37 -1.77 16.44 -2.33
N ASP A 38 -3.02 16.65 -2.74
CA ASP A 38 -3.48 16.72 -4.14
C ASP A 38 -3.72 15.38 -4.88
N THR A 39 -3.74 14.23 -4.19
CA THR A 39 -4.24 12.99 -4.80
C THR A 39 -5.78 12.96 -4.80
N THR A 40 -6.39 12.73 -5.97
CA THR A 40 -7.85 12.46 -6.07
C THR A 40 -8.17 10.99 -5.88
N ALA A 41 -7.20 10.10 -6.11
CA ALA A 41 -7.36 8.66 -5.92
C ALA A 41 -7.34 8.30 -4.43
N THR A 42 -8.41 7.65 -3.97
CA THR A 42 -8.56 7.15 -2.61
C THR A 42 -7.78 5.85 -2.39
N ALA A 43 -7.65 5.44 -1.13
CA ALA A 43 -7.07 4.13 -0.80
C ALA A 43 -7.89 2.97 -1.39
N ALA A 44 -9.23 3.12 -1.47
CA ALA A 44 -10.12 2.13 -2.05
C ALA A 44 -9.92 2.00 -3.57
N ASP A 45 -9.78 3.12 -4.29
CA ASP A 45 -9.52 3.11 -5.74
C ASP A 45 -8.22 2.39 -6.08
N LYS A 46 -7.20 2.56 -5.23
CA LYS A 46 -5.93 1.86 -5.38
C LYS A 46 -6.06 0.38 -5.03
N MET A 47 -6.84 0.03 -4.00
CA MET A 47 -7.09 -1.35 -3.59
C MET A 47 -7.72 -2.18 -4.72
N MET A 48 -8.69 -1.62 -5.43
CA MET A 48 -9.33 -2.30 -6.57
C MET A 48 -8.33 -2.71 -7.64
N LYS A 49 -7.40 -1.81 -8.00
CA LYS A 49 -6.34 -2.10 -8.99
C LYS A 49 -5.36 -3.17 -8.50
N VAL A 50 -5.03 -3.19 -7.20
CA VAL A 50 -4.17 -4.22 -6.62
C VAL A 50 -4.86 -5.58 -6.70
N LEU A 51 -6.14 -5.65 -6.34
CA LEU A 51 -6.92 -6.90 -6.39
C LEU A 51 -7.02 -7.47 -7.81
N GLU A 52 -7.19 -6.61 -8.82
CA GLU A 52 -7.16 -7.01 -10.24
C GLU A 52 -5.79 -7.57 -10.63
N ALA A 53 -4.70 -6.88 -10.28
CA ALA A 53 -3.33 -7.31 -10.60
C ALA A 53 -2.98 -8.66 -9.94
N GLU A 54 -3.36 -8.84 -8.67
CA GLU A 54 -3.17 -10.10 -7.93
C GLU A 54 -3.95 -11.25 -8.58
N SER A 55 -5.18 -10.97 -9.05
CA SER A 55 -5.99 -11.99 -9.74
C SER A 55 -5.35 -12.40 -11.07
N ALA A 56 -4.87 -11.44 -11.87
CA ALA A 56 -4.17 -11.71 -13.13
C ALA A 56 -2.82 -12.43 -12.90
N ALA A 57 -2.11 -12.12 -11.81
CA ALA A 57 -0.87 -12.80 -11.45
C ALA A 57 -1.13 -14.25 -11.01
N GLY A 58 -2.18 -14.49 -10.20
CA GLY A 58 -2.59 -15.84 -9.79
C GLY A 58 -3.02 -16.71 -10.97
N GLU A 59 -3.75 -16.15 -11.93
CA GLU A 59 -4.18 -16.87 -13.14
C GLU A 59 -2.99 -17.23 -14.05
N ARG A 60 -2.01 -16.33 -14.20
CA ARG A 60 -0.76 -16.64 -14.92
C ARG A 60 0.06 -17.73 -14.23
N ALA A 61 0.14 -17.72 -12.90
CA ALA A 61 0.83 -18.77 -12.16
C ALA A 61 0.13 -20.13 -12.32
N ALA A 62 -1.20 -20.16 -12.38
CA ALA A 62 -1.99 -21.36 -12.62
C ALA A 62 -1.92 -21.89 -14.07
N HIS A 63 -1.62 -21.03 -15.05
CA HIS A 63 -1.48 -21.41 -16.46
C HIS A 63 -0.02 -21.77 -16.84
N ALA A 64 0.96 -21.45 -15.99
CA ALA A 64 2.38 -21.77 -16.21
C ALA A 64 2.80 -23.16 -15.68
N ILE A 65 1.84 -23.96 -15.22
CA ILE A 65 2.01 -25.33 -14.69
C ILE A 65 1.46 -26.38 -15.65
#